data_AF-A0AAX4L3F4-F1
#
_entry.id   AF-A0AAX4L3F4-F1
#
_cell.length_a   1.000
_cell.length_b   1.000
_cell.length_c   1.000
_cell.angle_alpha   90.00
_cell.angle_beta   90.00
_cell.angle_gamma   90.00
#
_symmetry.space_group_name_H-M   'P 1'
#
loop_
_entity.id
_entity.type
_entity.pdbx_description
1 polymer ?
#
loop_
_entity_poly.entity_id
_entity_poly.type
_entity_poly.pdbx_seq_one_letter_code
_entity_poly.pdbx_strand_id
1 'polypeptide(L)'
;MTKVYRVNDYYVAGVEHVIQGYFQDVVFIYRNNNNWVSVSAERFRTDDPSLNKVKEAVKYATHEEDLKKAIEELRSSGIKIEEVKEIPFPRKLIEGRKKIQEEFD
;
A
#
# COMPACT_ATOMS: atom_id res chain seq x y z
N MET A 1 -4.59 2.55 -12.51
CA MET A 1 -4.88 1.45 -11.57
C MET A 1 -3.62 1.23 -10.78
N THR A 2 -3.68 1.48 -9.48
CA THR A 2 -2.51 1.29 -8.62
C THR A 2 -2.02 -0.15 -8.64
N LYS A 3 -0.70 -0.29 -8.74
CA LYS A 3 -0.01 -1.58 -8.60
C LYS A 3 -0.08 -2.09 -7.17
N VAL A 4 -0.24 -3.40 -7.04
CA VAL A 4 -0.25 -4.08 -5.75
C VAL A 4 0.97 -4.99 -5.67
N TYR A 5 1.67 -4.93 -4.54
CA TYR A 5 2.87 -5.70 -4.29
C TYR A 5 2.66 -6.62 -3.10
N ARG A 6 3.04 -7.89 -3.18
CA ARG A 6 2.99 -8.84 -2.07
C ARG A 6 4.36 -8.93 -1.40
N VAL A 7 4.38 -8.85 -0.08
CA VAL A 7 5.53 -9.11 0.78
C VAL A 7 5.08 -10.03 1.90
N ASN A 8 5.55 -11.28 1.89
CA ASN A 8 5.07 -12.33 2.80
C ASN A 8 3.53 -12.48 2.73
N ASP A 9 2.84 -12.34 3.86
CA ASP A 9 1.38 -12.39 3.98
C ASP A 9 0.71 -11.01 3.86
N TYR A 10 1.49 -9.98 3.55
CA TYR A 10 1.04 -8.60 3.41
C TYR A 10 1.02 -8.19 1.94
N TYR A 11 0.11 -7.27 1.63
CA TYR A 11 0.04 -6.58 0.36
C TYR A 11 0.28 -5.10 0.59
N VAL A 12 1.07 -4.47 -0.26
CA VAL A 12 1.41 -3.05 -0.23
C VAL A 12 0.85 -2.42 -1.49
N ALA A 13 0.06 -1.36 -1.32
CA ALA A 13 -0.55 -0.66 -2.43
C ALA A 13 -0.76 0.82 -2.08
N GLY A 14 -0.66 1.69 -3.08
CA GLY A 14 -1.10 3.07 -2.95
C GLY A 14 -2.62 3.18 -3.00
N VAL A 15 -3.18 3.99 -2.11
CA VAL A 15 -4.59 4.41 -2.14
C VAL A 15 -4.72 5.48 -3.22
N GLU A 16 -5.54 5.22 -4.24
CA GLU A 16 -5.68 6.09 -5.41
C GLU A 16 -6.06 7.53 -5.00
N HIS A 17 -5.37 8.54 -5.55
CA HIS A 17 -5.76 9.94 -5.40
C HIS A 17 -6.73 10.35 -6.52
N VAL A 18 -7.42 11.48 -6.32
CA VAL A 18 -8.22 12.10 -7.41
C VAL A 18 -7.33 12.60 -8.56
N ILE A 19 -6.05 12.82 -8.29
CA ILE A 19 -5.04 13.18 -9.28
C ILE A 19 -4.40 11.88 -9.76
N GLN A 20 -4.47 11.63 -11.07
CA GLN A 20 -3.87 10.45 -11.68
C GLN A 20 -2.37 10.37 -11.39
N GLY A 21 -1.87 9.18 -11.05
CA GLY A 21 -0.47 8.95 -10.69
C GLY A 21 -0.14 9.18 -9.23
N TYR A 22 -0.99 9.89 -8.48
CA TYR A 22 -0.74 10.21 -7.07
C TYR A 22 -1.50 9.28 -6.13
N PHE A 23 -0.97 9.17 -4.91
CA PHE A 23 -1.56 8.43 -3.81
C PHE A 23 -2.02 9.36 -2.68
N GLN A 24 -3.16 9.03 -2.07
CA GLN A 24 -3.58 9.64 -0.81
C GLN A 24 -2.77 9.10 0.37
N ASP A 25 -2.39 7.83 0.29
CA ASP A 25 -1.71 7.07 1.32
C ASP A 25 -1.12 5.80 0.69
N VAL A 26 -0.16 5.16 1.36
CA VAL A 26 0.25 3.79 1.02
C VAL A 26 -0.18 2.88 2.14
N VAL A 27 -0.85 1.79 1.84
CA VAL A 27 -1.41 0.87 2.84
C VAL A 27 -0.78 -0.50 2.80
N PHE A 28 -0.63 -1.10 3.98
CA PHE A 28 -0.44 -2.53 4.18
C PHE A 28 -1.81 -3.18 4.35
N ILE A 29 -2.07 -4.20 3.55
CA ILE A 29 -3.31 -4.96 3.54
C ILE A 29 -2.96 -6.40 3.90
N TYR A 30 -3.68 -6.96 4.85
CA TYR A 30 -3.47 -8.32 5.30
C TYR A 30 -4.78 -8.92 5.78
N ARG A 31 -4.79 -10.25 5.90
CA ARG A 31 -5.94 -10.98 6.38
C ARG A 31 -5.83 -11.12 7.90
N ASN A 32 -6.80 -10.57 8.62
CA ASN A 32 -6.95 -10.77 10.05
C ASN A 32 -8.19 -11.62 10.29
N ASN A 33 -7.98 -12.90 10.64
CA ASN A 33 -9.02 -13.92 10.71
C ASN A 33 -9.77 -14.04 9.35
N ASN A 34 -11.06 -13.73 9.33
CA ASN A 34 -11.89 -13.77 8.12
C ASN A 34 -12.05 -12.41 7.44
N ASN A 35 -11.40 -11.35 7.95
CA ASN A 35 -11.55 -10.00 7.43
C ASN A 35 -10.25 -9.50 6.78
N TRP A 36 -10.39 -8.76 5.69
CA TRP A 36 -9.30 -7.98 5.12
C TRP A 36 -9.18 -6.65 5.86
N VAL A 37 -7.97 -6.33 6.30
CA VAL A 37 -7.66 -5.11 7.04
C VAL A 37 -6.66 -4.31 6.22
N SER A 38 -6.86 -3.00 6.11
CA SER A 38 -5.88 -2.06 5.57
C SER A 38 -5.39 -1.11 6.67
N VAL A 39 -4.09 -0.87 6.69
CA VAL A 39 -3.42 0.02 7.65
C VAL A 39 -2.44 0.89 6.86
N SER A 40 -2.50 2.21 7.06
CA SER A 40 -1.51 3.13 6.49
C SER A 40 -0.09 2.70 6.85
N ALA A 41 0.82 2.76 5.89
CA ALA A 41 2.23 2.45 6.05
C ALA A 41 2.86 3.30 7.15
N GLU A 42 2.44 4.56 7.31
CA GLU A 42 2.90 5.42 8.41
C GLU A 42 2.52 4.88 9.79
N ARG A 43 1.38 4.19 9.88
CA ARG A 43 0.83 3.65 11.14
C ARG A 43 1.09 2.16 11.33
N PHE A 44 1.65 1.50 10.33
CA PHE A 44 1.88 0.06 10.35
C PHE A 44 2.96 -0.29 11.38
N ARG A 45 2.64 -1.23 12.27
CA ARG A 45 3.54 -1.72 13.32
C ARG A 45 3.80 -3.20 13.11
N THR A 46 5.06 -3.58 13.17
CA THR A 46 5.52 -4.95 12.98
C THR A 46 6.86 -5.11 13.67
N ASP A 47 7.12 -6.30 14.20
CA ASP A 47 8.43 -6.70 14.73
C ASP A 47 9.31 -7.33 13.63
N ASP A 48 8.75 -7.61 12.45
CA ASP A 48 9.50 -8.19 11.34
C ASP A 48 10.45 -7.15 10.71
N PRO A 49 11.77 -7.43 10.64
CA PRO A 49 12.75 -6.47 10.15
C PRO A 49 12.61 -6.21 8.64
N SER A 50 12.12 -7.18 7.87
CA SER A 50 11.92 -7.01 6.43
C SER A 50 10.73 -6.11 6.18
N LEU A 51 9.60 -6.34 6.86
CA LEU A 51 8.41 -5.50 6.76
C LEU A 51 8.66 -4.09 7.29
N ASN A 52 9.49 -3.90 8.32
CA ASN A 52 9.90 -2.56 8.75
C ASN A 52 10.70 -1.84 7.67
N LYS A 53 11.64 -2.50 6.97
CA LYS A 53 12.35 -1.89 5.85
C LYS A 53 11.40 -1.49 4.73
N VAL A 54 10.45 -2.38 4.37
CA VAL A 54 9.44 -2.08 3.34
C VAL A 54 8.62 -0.86 3.76
N LYS A 55 8.11 -0.85 5.00
CA LYS A 55 7.35 0.25 5.56
C LYS A 55 8.10 1.57 5.46
N GLU A 56 9.34 1.61 5.93
CA GLU A 56 10.14 2.83 5.94
C GLU A 56 10.43 3.36 4.52
N ALA A 57 10.57 2.47 3.54
CA ALA A 57 10.80 2.86 2.15
C ALA A 57 9.54 3.38 1.43
N VAL A 58 8.34 2.90 1.80
CA VAL A 58 7.10 3.22 1.07
C VAL A 58 6.19 4.23 1.77
N LYS A 59 6.35 4.47 3.08
CA LYS A 59 5.43 5.30 3.89
C LYS A 59 5.24 6.74 3.41
N TYR A 60 6.19 7.28 2.65
CA TYR A 60 6.13 8.64 2.11
C TYR A 60 6.01 8.66 0.58
N ALA A 61 5.73 7.52 -0.07
CA ALA A 61 5.55 7.49 -1.51
C ALA A 61 4.21 8.17 -1.88
N THR A 62 4.31 9.30 -2.56
CA THR A 62 3.14 10.09 -3.00
C THR A 62 2.76 9.84 -4.45
N HIS A 63 3.65 9.23 -5.25
CA HIS A 63 3.43 8.93 -6.66
C HIS A 63 3.66 7.44 -6.97
N GLU A 64 3.03 6.95 -8.03
CA GLU A 64 3.20 5.57 -8.53
C GLU A 64 4.68 5.23 -8.80
N GLU A 65 5.44 6.22 -9.29
CA GLU A 65 6.88 6.06 -9.56
C GLU A 65 7.72 5.96 -8.27
N ASP A 66 7.38 6.72 -7.23
CA ASP A 66 8.08 6.63 -5.93
C ASP A 66 7.90 5.23 -5.33
N LEU A 67 6.67 4.74 -5.33
CA LEU A 67 6.37 3.39 -4.83
C LEU A 67 7.10 2.34 -5.66
N LYS A 68 7.04 2.43 -7.00
CA LYS A 68 7.74 1.48 -7.87
C LYS A 68 9.24 1.46 -7.59
N LYS A 69 9.87 2.63 -7.51
CA LYS A 69 11.30 2.76 -7.24
C LYS A 69 11.66 2.16 -5.87
N ALA A 70 10.90 2.48 -4.83
CA ALA A 70 11.10 1.91 -3.50
C ALA A 70 11.04 0.37 -3.53
N ILE A 71 10.06 -0.21 -4.24
CA ILE A 71 9.94 -1.67 -4.39
C ILE A 71 11.16 -2.26 -5.14
N GLU A 72 11.64 -1.62 -6.19
CA GLU A 72 12.83 -2.08 -6.94
C GLU A 72 14.11 -2.05 -6.10
N GLU A 73 14.29 -1.03 -5.26
CA GLU A 73 15.41 -0.92 -4.32
C GLU A 73 15.34 -2.00 -3.23
N LEU A 74 14.14 -2.28 -2.70
CA LEU A 74 13.92 -3.34 -1.71
C LEU A 74 14.19 -4.73 -2.31
N ARG A 75 13.79 -4.97 -3.57
CA ARG A 75 14.11 -6.21 -4.31
C ARG A 75 15.61 -6.39 -4.48
N SER A 76 16.30 -5.32 -4.88
CA SER A 76 17.76 -5.33 -5.04
C SER A 76 18.49 -5.58 -3.72
N SER A 77 17.90 -5.16 -2.60
CA SER A 77 18.39 -5.40 -1.25
C SER A 77 18.10 -6.82 -0.71
N GLY A 78 17.47 -7.67 -1.51
CA GLY A 78 17.18 -9.07 -1.17
C GLY A 78 15.80 -9.33 -0.54
N ILE A 79 14.92 -8.33 -0.48
CA ILE A 79 13.54 -8.54 0.00
C ILE A 79 12.70 -9.16 -1.11
N LYS A 80 12.04 -10.28 -0.80
CA LYS A 80 11.12 -10.95 -1.73
C LYS A 80 9.81 -10.16 -1.83
N ILE A 81 9.66 -9.46 -2.94
CA ILE A 81 8.45 -8.69 -3.26
C ILE A 81 7.93 -9.11 -4.62
N GLU A 82 6.65 -9.45 -4.72
CA GLU A 82 6.01 -9.90 -5.96
C GLU A 82 4.96 -8.90 -6.42
N GLU A 83 4.87 -8.62 -7.72
CA GLU A 83 3.76 -7.79 -8.24
C GLU A 83 2.53 -8.69 -8.41
N VAL A 84 1.40 -8.28 -7.81
CA VAL A 84 0.17 -9.05 -7.78
C VAL A 84 -0.72 -8.63 -8.95
N LYS A 85 -0.95 -9.57 -9.87
CA LYS A 85 -1.84 -9.34 -11.02
C LYS A 85 -3.32 -9.46 -10.66
N GLU A 86 -3.65 -10.42 -9.80
CA GLU A 86 -5.01 -10.67 -9.35
C GLU A 86 -5.14 -10.35 -7.86
N ILE A 87 -5.90 -9.31 -7.54
CA ILE A 87 -6.04 -8.77 -6.19
C ILE A 87 -6.99 -9.66 -5.37
N PRO A 88 -6.54 -10.28 -4.27
CA PRO A 88 -7.36 -11.20 -3.48
C PRO A 88 -8.25 -10.51 -2.43
N PHE A 89 -8.18 -9.17 -2.34
CA PHE A 89 -8.89 -8.36 -1.35
C PHE A 89 -9.87 -7.37 -2.01
N PRO A 90 -10.85 -6.83 -1.27
CA PRO A 90 -11.79 -5.84 -1.78
C PRO A 90 -11.09 -4.58 -2.29
N ARG A 91 -11.37 -4.17 -3.53
CA ARG A 91 -10.81 -2.96 -4.18
C ARG A 91 -10.98 -1.69 -3.34
N LYS A 92 -12.09 -1.56 -2.62
CA LYS A 92 -12.38 -0.43 -1.72
C LYS A 92 -11.31 -0.11 -0.67
N LEU A 93 -10.36 -1.02 -0.43
CA LEU A 93 -9.23 -0.80 0.48
C LEU A 93 -8.10 0.04 -0.13
N ILE A 94 -8.05 0.13 -1.46
CA ILE A 94 -7.07 0.89 -2.24
C ILE A 94 -7.71 1.95 -3.14
N GLU A 95 -9.04 1.95 -3.25
CA GLU A 95 -9.77 3.03 -3.90
C GLU A 95 -9.69 4.28 -3.03
N GLY A 96 -9.36 5.41 -3.64
CA GLY A 96 -9.39 6.70 -2.98
C GLY A 96 -10.74 6.94 -2.33
N ARG A 97 -10.74 7.33 -1.06
CA ARG A 97 -11.97 7.89 -0.50
C ARG A 97 -12.20 9.19 -1.27
N LYS A 98 -13.24 9.24 -2.13
CA LYS A 98 -13.91 10.52 -2.37
C LYS A 98 -14.31 10.99 -0.98
N LYS A 99 -13.65 12.03 -0.46
CA LYS A 99 -14.29 12.85 0.57
C LYS A 99 -15.59 13.29 -0.08
N ILE A 100 -16.69 12.62 0.24
CA ILE A 100 -17.98 13.25 0.12
C ILE A 100 -17.83 14.41 1.09
N GLN A 101 -17.71 15.61 0.54
CA GLN A 101 -17.76 16.84 1.30
C GLN A 101 -19.24 17.00 1.68
N GLU A 102 -19.73 16.11 2.56
CA GLU A 102 -20.94 16.36 3.31
C GLU A 102 -20.55 17.33 4.42
N GLU A 103 -21.39 18.35 4.57
CA GLU A 103 -21.39 19.40 5.59
C GLU A 103 -20.45 20.58 5.32
N PHE A 104 -20.98 21.59 4.62
CA PHE A 104 -21.39 22.85 5.26
C PHE A 104 -22.65 23.37 4.52
N ASP A 105 -23.80 23.19 5.15
CA ASP A 105 -25.01 24.03 4.95
C ASP A 105 -24.76 25.41 5.57
#